data_AF-A0A7U9XFI9-F1
#
_entry.id   AF-A0A7U9XFI9-F1
#
_cell.length_a   1.000
_cell.length_b   1.000
_cell.length_c   1.000
_cell.angle_alpha   90.00
_cell.angle_beta   90.00
_cell.angle_gamma   90.00
#
_symmetry.space_group_name_H-M   'P 1'
#
loop_
_entity.id
_entity.type
_entity.pdbx_description
1 polymer ?
#
loop_
_entity_poly.entity_id
_entity_poly.type
_entity_poly.pdbx_seq_one_letter_code
_entity_poly.pdbx_strand_id
1 'polypeptide(L)'
;MRYFFSGKIEKENELYTIRIPFNVWEVCKQRDIIQADLVLDNKIIACELIPEEKGNYKIHLQEEDVSHIDISKSHKILLHITGSLIQMNQNSPYSFDNPIRKVDGLDIIIQPEDGLCGQTCVAMLAGVTLAEVISVMDCRVWQGTMGRVISALNYYGIDHSDIIVYTEGQDTSLPKCCIMMEKMGRYCHYLVHYDGKFYDSNLGIIPEYDMSKLLGYLEIKVD
;
A
#
# COMPACT_ATOMS: atom_id res chain seq x y z
N MET A 1 -2.12 10.08 -1.35
CA MET A 1 -2.00 8.74 -1.97
C MET A 1 -3.33 8.32 -2.52
N ARG A 2 -3.32 7.51 -3.57
CA ARG A 2 -4.49 6.89 -4.18
C ARG A 2 -4.44 5.37 -3.98
N TYR A 3 -5.61 4.72 -3.97
CA TYR A 3 -5.74 3.29 -3.72
C TYR A 3 -6.62 2.68 -4.81
N PHE A 4 -6.08 1.72 -5.54
CA PHE A 4 -6.78 1.06 -6.63
C PHE A 4 -7.18 -0.36 -6.22
N PHE A 5 -8.46 -0.70 -6.35
CA PHE A 5 -8.96 -2.02 -5.97
C PHE A 5 -10.24 -2.39 -6.73
N SER A 6 -10.61 -3.67 -6.66
CA SER A 6 -11.92 -4.16 -7.09
C SER A 6 -12.87 -4.15 -5.90
N GLY A 7 -14.02 -3.47 -5.98
CA GLY A 7 -15.03 -3.46 -4.91
C GLY A 7 -16.41 -3.85 -5.42
N LYS A 8 -17.20 -4.51 -4.57
CA LYS A 8 -18.61 -4.77 -4.83
C LYS A 8 -19.45 -3.71 -4.12
N ILE A 9 -20.49 -3.23 -4.80
CA ILE A 9 -21.46 -2.29 -4.23
C ILE A 9 -22.56 -3.11 -3.56
N GLU A 10 -22.81 -2.84 -2.28
CA GLU A 10 -23.85 -3.51 -1.49
C GLU A 10 -24.90 -2.47 -1.05
N LYS A 11 -26.18 -2.86 -1.07
CA LYS A 11 -27.26 -2.00 -0.58
C LYS A 11 -27.53 -2.30 0.89
N GLU A 12 -27.34 -1.31 1.74
CA GLU A 12 -27.60 -1.37 3.18
C GLU A 12 -28.66 -0.31 3.53
N ASN A 13 -29.90 -0.75 3.73
CA ASN A 13 -31.06 0.13 3.94
C ASN A 13 -31.26 1.13 2.77
N GLU A 14 -31.14 2.43 3.04
CA GLU A 14 -31.27 3.52 2.07
C GLU A 14 -29.92 3.94 1.47
N LEU A 15 -28.81 3.31 1.87
CA LEU A 15 -27.45 3.65 1.43
C LEU A 15 -26.82 2.52 0.62
N TYR A 16 -25.79 2.88 -0.14
CA TYR A 16 -24.93 1.95 -0.85
C TYR A 16 -23.53 1.99 -0.25
N THR A 17 -22.93 0.82 -0.05
CA THR A 17 -21.64 0.68 0.62
C THR A 17 -20.64 -0.06 -0.27
N ILE A 18 -19.37 0.27 -0.10
CA ILE A 18 -18.26 -0.50 -0.67
C ILE A 18 -17.23 -0.75 0.45
N ARG A 19 -16.89 -2.02 0.66
CA ARG A 19 -15.81 -2.41 1.59
C ARG A 19 -14.45 -1.93 1.07
N ILE A 20 -13.64 -1.35 1.95
CA ILE A 20 -12.23 -1.06 1.68
C ILE A 20 -11.39 -2.30 2.01
N PRO A 21 -10.51 -2.79 1.10
CA PRO A 21 -9.80 -4.05 1.28
C PRO A 21 -8.56 -3.96 2.17
N PHE A 22 -8.33 -2.83 2.83
CA PHE A 22 -7.16 -2.56 3.66
C PHE A 22 -7.51 -1.79 4.92
N ASN A 23 -6.60 -1.83 5.89
CA ASN A 23 -6.74 -1.10 7.13
C ASN A 23 -6.42 0.39 6.92
N VAL A 24 -7.43 1.26 6.99
CA VAL A 24 -7.27 2.70 6.73
C VAL A 24 -6.44 3.37 7.83
N TRP A 25 -6.51 2.89 9.08
CA TRP A 25 -5.71 3.45 10.18
C TRP A 25 -4.21 3.22 9.97
N GLU A 26 -3.83 2.03 9.51
CA GLU A 26 -2.41 1.68 9.27
C GLU A 26 -1.79 2.50 8.15
N VAL A 27 -2.61 2.81 7.14
CA VAL A 27 -2.16 3.50 5.92
C VAL A 27 -2.23 5.03 6.07
N CYS A 28 -3.33 5.56 6.61
CA CYS A 28 -3.60 7.00 6.63
C CYS A 28 -3.37 7.67 8.00
N LYS A 29 -3.27 6.90 9.09
CA LYS A 29 -3.21 7.39 10.49
C LYS A 29 -4.37 8.32 10.89
N GLN A 30 -5.45 8.34 10.13
CA GLN A 30 -6.68 9.06 10.44
C GLN A 30 -7.67 8.14 11.14
N ARG A 31 -8.52 8.72 11.99
CA ARG A 31 -9.62 8.05 12.68
C ARG A 31 -10.91 8.81 12.42
N ASP A 32 -12.02 8.24 12.84
CA ASP A 32 -13.37 8.79 12.64
C ASP A 32 -13.75 8.84 11.16
N ILE A 33 -14.74 9.66 10.80
CA ILE A 33 -15.23 9.82 9.42
C ILE A 33 -14.17 10.56 8.60
N ILE A 34 -13.84 10.02 7.43
CA ILE A 34 -12.80 10.56 6.55
C ILE A 34 -13.42 10.99 5.23
N GLN A 35 -13.13 12.22 4.80
CA GLN A 35 -13.56 12.73 3.49
C GLN A 35 -12.63 12.19 2.39
N ALA A 36 -13.23 11.67 1.32
CA ALA A 36 -12.49 11.10 0.21
C ALA A 36 -13.21 11.36 -1.11
N ASP A 37 -12.46 11.26 -2.21
CA ASP A 37 -13.02 11.19 -3.55
C ASP A 37 -12.78 9.78 -4.08
N LEU A 38 -13.72 9.25 -4.86
CA LEU A 38 -13.49 8.02 -5.60
C LEU A 38 -13.82 8.18 -7.06
N VAL A 39 -13.08 7.47 -7.90
CA VAL A 39 -13.43 7.26 -9.30
C VAL A 39 -14.11 5.91 -9.43
N LEU A 40 -15.36 5.92 -9.90
CA LEU A 40 -16.18 4.75 -10.17
C LEU A 40 -16.93 4.98 -11.48
N ASP A 41 -16.80 4.03 -12.41
CA ASP A 41 -17.39 4.11 -13.75
C ASP A 41 -17.15 5.45 -14.48
N ASN A 42 -15.90 5.94 -14.43
CA ASN A 42 -15.45 7.21 -14.99
C ASN A 42 -16.07 8.48 -14.40
N LYS A 43 -16.76 8.38 -13.25
CA LYS A 43 -17.23 9.54 -12.49
C LYS A 43 -16.44 9.73 -11.21
N ILE A 44 -16.19 10.99 -10.86
CA ILE A 44 -15.62 11.36 -9.58
C ILE A 44 -16.80 11.62 -8.63
N ILE A 45 -16.80 10.92 -7.50
CA ILE A 45 -17.83 11.01 -6.47
C ILE A 45 -17.14 11.40 -5.16
N ALA A 46 -17.57 12.51 -4.57
CA ALA A 46 -17.19 12.89 -3.22
C ALA A 46 -17.93 11.97 -2.23
N CYS A 47 -17.21 11.40 -1.27
CA CYS A 47 -17.75 10.37 -0.39
C CYS A 47 -17.14 10.44 1.01
N GLU A 48 -17.82 9.76 1.93
CA GLU A 48 -17.36 9.59 3.30
C GLU A 48 -16.93 8.15 3.53
N LEU A 49 -15.79 7.99 4.20
CA LEU A 49 -15.36 6.71 4.73
C LEU A 49 -15.83 6.62 6.17
N ILE A 50 -16.72 5.68 6.44
CA ILE A 50 -17.28 5.45 7.77
C ILE A 50 -16.50 4.34 8.46
N PRO A 51 -16.00 4.57 9.69
CA PRO A 51 -15.29 3.56 10.45
C PRO A 51 -16.24 2.43 10.86
N GLU A 52 -15.75 1.20 10.72
CA GLU A 52 -16.32 0.02 11.37
C GLU A 52 -15.45 -0.32 12.60
N GLU A 53 -15.00 -1.58 12.72
CA GLU A 53 -14.10 -2.00 13.79
C GLU A 53 -12.65 -2.14 13.32
N LYS A 54 -11.71 -1.79 14.20
CA LYS A 54 -10.27 -2.09 14.07
C LYS A 54 -9.62 -1.53 12.79
N GLY A 55 -10.06 -0.35 12.34
CA GLY A 55 -9.50 0.31 11.17
C GLY A 55 -10.04 -0.19 9.83
N ASN A 56 -11.08 -1.03 9.86
CA ASN A 56 -11.91 -1.30 8.68
C ASN A 56 -12.87 -0.13 8.45
N TYR A 57 -13.13 0.17 7.19
CA TYR A 57 -13.96 1.26 6.75
C TYR A 57 -14.82 0.83 5.56
N LYS A 58 -15.97 1.49 5.42
CA LYS A 58 -16.81 1.43 4.24
C LYS A 58 -16.90 2.80 3.59
N ILE A 59 -16.90 2.82 2.27
CA ILE A 59 -17.29 3.98 1.48
C ILE A 59 -18.81 4.03 1.48
N HIS A 60 -19.40 5.18 1.83
CA HIS A 60 -20.83 5.41 1.73
C HIS A 60 -21.18 6.20 0.46
N LEU A 61 -22.22 5.75 -0.24
CA LEU A 61 -22.73 6.30 -1.49
C LEU A 61 -24.24 6.47 -1.44
N GLN A 62 -24.74 7.50 -2.15
CA GLN A 62 -26.16 7.77 -2.33
C GLN A 62 -26.72 7.03 -3.55
N GLU A 63 -28.05 6.96 -3.65
CA GLU A 63 -28.70 6.31 -4.81
C GLU A 63 -28.34 6.98 -6.13
N GLU A 64 -28.24 8.31 -6.16
CA GLU A 64 -27.84 9.06 -7.35
C GLU A 64 -26.45 8.68 -7.87
N ASP A 65 -25.52 8.39 -6.95
CA ASP A 65 -24.13 8.00 -7.25
C ASP A 65 -24.04 6.65 -7.98
N VAL A 66 -24.99 5.73 -7.73
CA VAL A 66 -24.94 4.35 -8.25
C VAL A 66 -26.08 4.00 -9.20
N SER A 67 -27.06 4.89 -9.40
CA SER A 67 -28.26 4.70 -10.24
C SER A 67 -27.98 4.24 -11.68
N HIS A 68 -26.78 4.51 -12.20
CA HIS A 68 -26.34 4.17 -13.56
C HIS A 68 -25.42 2.95 -13.61
N ILE A 69 -25.14 2.33 -12.46
CA ILE A 69 -24.13 1.29 -12.29
C ILE A 69 -24.81 -0.06 -12.04
N ASP A 70 -24.29 -1.11 -12.68
CA ASP A 70 -24.69 -2.49 -12.39
C ASP A 70 -24.08 -2.96 -11.06
N ILE A 71 -24.78 -2.72 -9.96
CA ILE A 71 -24.35 -3.09 -8.60
C ILE A 71 -24.20 -4.60 -8.38
N SER A 72 -24.64 -5.45 -9.31
CA SER A 72 -24.47 -6.91 -9.20
C SER A 72 -23.03 -7.38 -9.46
N LYS A 73 -22.22 -6.52 -10.10
CA LYS A 73 -20.83 -6.80 -10.47
C LYS A 73 -19.84 -6.12 -9.52
N SER A 74 -18.60 -6.62 -9.54
CA SER A 74 -17.46 -5.90 -8.95
C SER A 74 -16.97 -4.84 -9.92
N HIS A 75 -16.60 -3.69 -9.38
CA HIS A 75 -16.13 -2.52 -10.13
C HIS A 75 -14.70 -2.16 -9.75
N LYS A 76 -13.97 -1.58 -10.70
CA LYS A 76 -12.65 -0.99 -10.43
C LYS A 76 -12.85 0.38 -9.80
N ILE A 77 -12.15 0.61 -8.69
CA ILE A 77 -12.30 1.79 -7.86
C ILE A 77 -10.91 2.40 -7.68
N LEU A 78 -10.81 3.71 -7.91
CA LEU A 78 -9.66 4.50 -7.53
C LEU A 78 -10.08 5.45 -6.40
N LEU A 79 -9.71 5.12 -5.17
CA LEU A 79 -10.01 5.91 -3.99
C LEU A 79 -8.87 6.90 -3.70
N HIS A 80 -9.23 8.15 -3.48
CA HIS A 80 -8.32 9.21 -3.05
C HIS A 80 -8.75 9.71 -1.67
N ILE A 81 -7.95 9.38 -0.64
CA ILE A 81 -8.21 9.81 0.73
C ILE A 81 -7.58 11.18 0.96
N THR A 82 -8.39 12.19 1.25
CA THR A 82 -7.91 13.55 1.46
C THR A 82 -7.23 13.69 2.84
N GLY A 83 -6.16 14.48 2.89
CA GLY A 83 -5.44 14.76 4.15
C GLY A 83 -4.63 13.59 4.71
N SER A 84 -4.36 12.53 3.94
CA SER A 84 -3.49 11.42 4.37
C SER A 84 -2.12 11.97 4.79
N LEU A 85 -1.76 11.86 6.07
CA LEU A 85 -0.50 12.35 6.64
C LEU A 85 0.66 11.40 6.27
N ILE A 86 1.01 11.33 4.99
CA ILE A 86 2.32 10.82 4.60
C ILE A 86 3.27 12.01 4.70
N GLN A 87 3.98 12.07 5.82
CA GLN A 87 4.96 13.12 6.05
C GLN A 87 6.12 12.93 5.08
N MET A 88 6.42 13.98 4.30
CA MET A 88 7.75 14.17 3.74
C MET A 88 8.65 14.61 4.89
N ASN A 89 9.69 13.83 5.18
CA ASN A 89 10.63 14.20 6.23
C ASN A 89 11.42 15.43 5.75
N GLN A 90 11.18 16.58 6.37
CA GLN A 90 11.74 17.87 5.95
C GLN A 90 13.26 17.97 6.10
N ASN A 91 13.89 17.01 6.79
CA ASN A 91 15.34 16.96 6.99
C ASN A 91 16.05 15.89 6.15
N SER A 92 15.41 15.38 5.09
CA SER A 92 16.08 14.46 4.18
C SER A 92 17.18 15.15 3.37
N PRO A 93 18.39 14.56 3.25
CA PRO A 93 19.40 15.01 2.31
C PRO A 93 19.15 14.54 0.86
N TYR A 94 18.10 13.75 0.63
CA TYR A 94 17.76 13.13 -0.65
C TYR A 94 16.45 13.70 -1.22
N SER A 95 16.27 13.54 -2.53
CA SER A 95 15.04 13.86 -3.26
C SER A 95 14.82 12.85 -4.38
N PHE A 96 13.69 12.89 -5.07
CA PHE A 96 13.49 12.03 -6.25
C PHE A 96 14.48 12.35 -7.39
N ASP A 97 14.90 13.61 -7.52
CA ASP A 97 15.91 14.02 -8.50
C ASP A 97 17.34 13.64 -8.09
N ASN A 98 17.58 13.50 -6.78
CA ASN A 98 18.87 13.11 -6.20
C ASN A 98 18.64 12.06 -5.11
N PRO A 99 18.31 10.81 -5.50
CA PRO A 99 18.04 9.75 -4.55
C PRO A 99 19.32 9.29 -3.85
N ILE A 100 19.21 8.57 -2.75
CA ILE A 100 20.36 7.93 -2.11
C ILE A 100 21.11 7.00 -3.08
N ARG A 101 20.37 6.34 -3.97
CA ARG A 101 20.89 5.52 -5.08
C ARG A 101 19.84 5.31 -6.15
N LYS A 102 20.28 4.83 -7.31
CA LYS A 102 19.43 4.18 -8.31
C LYS A 102 19.22 2.71 -7.94
N VAL A 103 18.00 2.21 -8.12
CA VAL A 103 17.67 0.80 -7.92
C VAL A 103 17.84 0.06 -9.25
N ASP A 104 19.03 -0.51 -9.46
CA ASP A 104 19.44 -1.29 -10.62
C ASP A 104 19.69 -2.78 -10.29
N GLY A 105 19.55 -3.14 -9.01
CA GLY A 105 19.61 -4.49 -8.48
C GLY A 105 19.39 -4.48 -6.96
N LEU A 106 19.10 -5.66 -6.40
CA LEU A 106 18.88 -5.84 -4.97
C LEU A 106 19.79 -6.93 -4.40
N ASP A 107 20.37 -6.62 -3.25
CA ASP A 107 21.01 -7.59 -2.37
C ASP A 107 20.01 -8.01 -1.28
N ILE A 108 19.95 -9.30 -1.01
CA ILE A 108 19.07 -9.83 0.02
C ILE A 108 19.56 -9.44 1.42
N ILE A 109 18.65 -8.87 2.22
CA ILE A 109 18.87 -8.64 3.65
C ILE A 109 17.89 -9.54 4.41
N ILE A 110 18.44 -10.38 5.30
CA ILE A 110 17.64 -11.24 6.17
C ILE A 110 17.34 -10.49 7.46
N GLN A 111 16.08 -10.46 7.87
CA GLN A 111 15.69 -9.81 9.11
C GLN A 111 16.19 -10.60 10.33
N PRO A 112 16.71 -9.93 11.37
CA PRO A 112 17.23 -10.61 12.56
C PRO A 112 16.11 -11.19 13.44
N GLU A 113 14.90 -10.62 13.35
CA GLU A 113 13.72 -11.03 14.11
C GLU A 113 12.44 -10.72 13.31
N ASP A 114 11.37 -11.44 13.63
CA ASP A 114 10.07 -11.25 12.97
C ASP A 114 9.48 -9.86 13.22
N GLY A 115 8.81 -9.33 12.20
CA GLY A 115 8.13 -8.04 12.28
C GLY A 115 8.96 -6.85 11.81
N LEU A 116 10.11 -7.07 11.16
CA LEU A 116 10.95 -6.03 10.54
C LEU A 116 10.90 -6.05 9.00
N CYS A 117 9.93 -6.75 8.41
CA CYS A 117 9.87 -6.97 6.96
C CYS A 117 9.75 -5.66 6.15
N GLY A 118 8.95 -4.70 6.63
CA GLY A 118 8.82 -3.38 5.98
C GLY A 118 10.12 -2.58 6.01
N GLN A 119 10.82 -2.55 7.15
CA GLN A 119 12.13 -1.91 7.29
C GLN A 119 13.17 -2.59 6.40
N THR A 120 13.11 -3.92 6.31
CA THR A 120 14.04 -4.71 5.50
C THR A 120 13.83 -4.46 4.02
N CYS A 121 12.58 -4.34 3.55
CA CYS A 121 12.27 -3.93 2.17
C CYS A 121 12.90 -2.58 1.82
N VAL A 122 12.73 -1.58 2.69
CA VAL A 122 13.33 -0.25 2.49
C VAL A 122 14.86 -0.33 2.50
N ALA A 123 15.45 -1.12 3.39
CA ALA A 123 16.91 -1.29 3.47
C ALA A 123 17.48 -1.88 2.18
N MET A 124 16.83 -2.91 1.62
CA MET A 124 17.21 -3.51 0.35
C MET A 124 17.13 -2.51 -0.81
N LEU A 125 16.02 -1.75 -0.89
CA LEU A 125 15.82 -0.74 -1.94
C LEU A 125 16.81 0.42 -1.83
N ALA A 126 17.07 0.91 -0.61
CA ALA A 126 17.98 2.02 -0.37
C ALA A 126 19.47 1.61 -0.41
N GLY A 127 19.78 0.30 -0.32
CA GLY A 127 21.16 -0.18 -0.23
C GLY A 127 21.86 0.24 1.05
N VAL A 128 21.13 0.32 2.16
CA VAL A 128 21.63 0.76 3.47
C VAL A 128 21.39 -0.31 4.53
N THR A 129 21.90 -0.10 5.73
CA THR A 129 21.73 -1.07 6.83
C THR A 129 20.31 -1.04 7.38
N LEU A 130 19.83 -2.18 7.88
CA LEU A 130 18.56 -2.26 8.58
C LEU A 130 18.49 -1.32 9.79
N ALA A 131 19.61 -1.11 10.49
CA ALA A 131 19.69 -0.21 11.64
C ALA A 131 19.41 1.25 11.27
N GLU A 132 19.95 1.72 10.13
CA GLU A 132 19.68 3.07 9.61
C GLU A 132 18.20 3.23 9.25
N VAL A 133 17.60 2.24 8.59
CA VAL A 133 16.17 2.28 8.27
C VAL A 133 15.29 2.27 9.52
N ILE A 134 15.60 1.47 10.54
CA ILE A 134 14.87 1.48 11.82
C ILE A 134 14.91 2.88 12.43
N SER A 135 16.06 3.56 12.39
CA SER A 135 16.20 4.93 12.88
C SER A 135 15.40 5.94 12.06
N VAL A 136 15.33 5.78 10.73
CA VAL A 136 14.58 6.68 9.84
C VAL A 136 13.07 6.47 9.94
N MET A 137 12.63 5.21 9.97
CA MET A 137 11.21 4.86 10.08
C MET A 137 10.64 5.08 11.48
N ASP A 138 11.50 5.19 12.49
CA ASP A 138 11.15 5.34 13.91
C ASP A 138 10.11 4.31 14.37
N CYS A 139 10.31 3.04 14.00
CA CYS A 139 9.40 1.96 14.34
C CYS A 139 10.13 0.66 14.72
N ARG A 140 9.59 0.00 15.75
CA ARG A 140 10.09 -1.28 16.25
C ARG A 140 9.48 -2.45 15.47
N VAL A 141 9.82 -3.67 15.88
CA VAL A 141 9.17 -4.91 15.44
C VAL A 141 7.63 -4.77 15.44
N TRP A 142 6.99 -5.28 14.38
CA TRP A 142 5.54 -5.30 14.19
C TRP A 142 4.87 -3.93 14.05
N GLN A 143 5.65 -2.85 13.88
CA GLN A 143 5.13 -1.48 13.73
C GLN A 143 5.33 -0.89 12.32
N GLY A 144 5.89 -1.67 11.40
CA GLY A 144 6.06 -1.28 10.00
C GLY A 144 4.72 -1.27 9.26
N THR A 145 4.13 -0.10 9.09
CA THR A 145 2.95 0.07 8.21
C THR A 145 3.39 0.59 6.84
N MET A 146 2.58 0.35 5.81
CA MET A 146 2.85 0.86 4.47
C MET A 146 3.01 2.40 4.44
N GLY A 147 2.25 3.13 5.27
CA GLY A 147 2.44 4.58 5.42
C GLY A 147 3.85 4.97 5.93
N ARG A 148 4.43 4.18 6.85
CA ARG A 148 5.83 4.39 7.30
C ARG A 148 6.85 3.99 6.26
N VAL A 149 6.58 2.90 5.52
CA VAL A 149 7.42 2.47 4.39
C VAL A 149 7.51 3.60 3.37
N ILE A 150 6.37 4.18 2.95
CA ILE A 150 6.32 5.31 2.03
C ILE A 150 7.08 6.51 2.57
N SER A 151 6.90 6.86 3.84
CA SER A 151 7.65 7.96 4.47
C SER A 151 9.18 7.72 4.45
N ALA A 152 9.64 6.48 4.57
CA ALA A 152 11.06 6.14 4.46
C ALA A 152 11.56 6.14 3.01
N LEU A 153 10.77 5.66 2.05
CA LEU A 153 11.08 5.79 0.62
C LEU A 153 11.24 7.25 0.22
N ASN A 154 10.31 8.11 0.65
CA ASN A 154 10.39 9.56 0.50
C ASN A 154 11.64 10.15 1.15
N TYR A 155 12.00 9.69 2.36
CA TYR A 155 13.24 10.11 3.00
C TYR A 155 14.45 9.73 2.15
N TYR A 156 14.54 8.53 1.61
CA TYR A 156 15.68 8.09 0.79
C TYR A 156 15.65 8.61 -0.67
N GLY A 157 14.61 9.36 -1.05
CA GLY A 157 14.42 9.82 -2.43
C GLY A 157 14.08 8.69 -3.40
N ILE A 158 13.65 7.53 -2.92
CA ILE A 158 13.29 6.39 -3.77
C ILE A 158 11.90 6.64 -4.34
N ASP A 159 11.83 6.94 -5.63
CA ASP A 159 10.57 7.24 -6.31
C ASP A 159 9.66 5.99 -6.38
N HIS A 160 8.38 6.20 -6.20
CA HIS A 160 7.35 5.16 -6.17
C HIS A 160 6.07 5.68 -6.81
N SER A 161 5.16 4.77 -7.14
CA SER A 161 3.82 5.16 -7.58
C SER A 161 3.07 5.85 -6.46
N ASP A 162 2.23 6.83 -6.79
CA ASP A 162 1.32 7.44 -5.82
C ASP A 162 0.01 6.64 -5.66
N ILE A 163 -0.06 5.46 -6.29
CA ILE A 163 -1.16 4.50 -6.23
C ILE A 163 -0.66 3.21 -5.56
N ILE A 164 -1.38 2.76 -4.53
CA ILE A 164 -1.25 1.38 -4.03
C ILE A 164 -2.33 0.53 -4.70
N VAL A 165 -1.93 -0.60 -5.26
CA VAL A 165 -2.84 -1.53 -5.93
C VAL A 165 -3.18 -2.68 -4.99
N TYR A 166 -4.46 -2.90 -4.69
CA TYR A 166 -4.94 -4.06 -3.94
C TYR A 166 -5.59 -5.06 -4.90
N THR A 167 -4.98 -6.24 -5.00
CA THR A 167 -5.44 -7.30 -5.90
C THR A 167 -6.30 -8.33 -5.18
N GLU A 168 -6.20 -8.44 -3.85
CA GLU A 168 -6.89 -9.45 -3.04
C GLU A 168 -6.75 -10.88 -3.62
N GLY A 169 -5.56 -11.23 -4.11
CA GLY A 169 -5.21 -12.53 -4.69
C GLY A 169 -5.65 -12.73 -6.14
N GLN A 170 -6.21 -11.71 -6.80
CA GLN A 170 -6.52 -11.75 -8.23
C GLN A 170 -5.25 -11.71 -9.08
N ASP A 171 -5.29 -12.40 -10.22
CA ASP A 171 -4.21 -12.41 -11.20
C ASP A 171 -3.83 -10.98 -11.60
N THR A 172 -2.52 -10.71 -11.57
CA THR A 172 -1.95 -9.42 -11.93
C THR A 172 -0.54 -9.59 -12.48
N SER A 173 -0.12 -8.67 -13.34
CA SER A 173 1.28 -8.50 -13.71
C SER A 173 1.95 -7.54 -12.73
N LEU A 174 3.04 -7.96 -12.10
CA LEU A 174 3.83 -7.09 -11.26
C LEU A 174 4.72 -6.16 -12.11
N PRO A 175 4.93 -4.91 -11.68
CA PRO A 175 5.92 -4.02 -12.30
C PRO A 175 7.35 -4.57 -12.08
N LYS A 176 8.33 -4.05 -12.83
CA LYS A 176 9.73 -4.47 -12.70
C LYS A 176 10.23 -4.43 -11.26
N CYS A 177 9.81 -3.42 -10.47
CA CYS A 177 10.07 -3.37 -9.04
C CYS A 177 8.82 -2.96 -8.24
N CYS A 178 8.50 -3.69 -7.17
CA CYS A 178 7.48 -3.27 -6.21
C CYS A 178 7.70 -3.86 -4.82
N ILE A 179 7.22 -3.15 -3.80
CA ILE A 179 6.99 -3.73 -2.47
C ILE A 179 5.63 -4.42 -2.50
N MET A 180 5.63 -5.72 -2.26
CA MET A 180 4.45 -6.56 -2.19
C MET A 180 3.94 -6.64 -0.76
N MET A 181 2.62 -6.72 -0.63
CA MET A 181 1.90 -6.96 0.61
C MET A 181 1.32 -8.37 0.56
N GLU A 182 1.85 -9.27 1.37
CA GLU A 182 1.33 -10.62 1.53
C GLU A 182 0.32 -10.67 2.68
N LYS A 183 -0.79 -11.39 2.45
CA LYS A 183 -1.80 -11.64 3.47
C LYS A 183 -1.32 -12.70 4.47
N MET A 184 -1.04 -12.29 5.72
CA MET A 184 -0.66 -13.18 6.82
C MET A 184 -1.65 -13.10 8.00
N GLY A 185 -2.89 -13.55 7.78
CA GLY A 185 -3.91 -13.58 8.82
C GLY A 185 -4.22 -12.19 9.37
N ARG A 186 -3.76 -11.88 10.59
CA ARG A 186 -3.93 -10.56 11.24
C ARG A 186 -2.84 -9.55 10.87
N TYR A 187 -1.74 -10.00 10.27
CA TYR A 187 -0.61 -9.16 9.91
C TYR A 187 -0.41 -9.12 8.39
N CYS A 188 0.30 -8.12 7.93
CA CYS A 188 0.79 -8.06 6.56
C CYS A 188 2.29 -8.32 6.58
N HIS A 189 2.76 -9.16 5.66
CA HIS A 189 4.18 -9.37 5.42
C HIS A 189 4.60 -8.63 4.16
N TYR A 190 5.78 -8.00 4.21
CA TYR A 190 6.30 -7.23 3.08
C TYR A 190 7.52 -7.93 2.50
N LEU A 191 7.57 -7.97 1.17
CA LEU A 191 8.67 -8.49 0.39
C LEU A 191 8.85 -7.64 -0.86
N VAL A 192 10.01 -7.72 -1.51
CA VAL A 192 10.29 -6.94 -2.74
C VAL A 192 10.28 -7.87 -3.94
N HIS A 193 9.51 -7.53 -4.97
CA HIS A 193 9.70 -8.09 -6.31
C HIS A 193 10.65 -7.19 -7.09
N TYR A 194 11.66 -7.79 -7.73
CA TYR A 194 12.55 -7.11 -8.66
C TYR A 194 12.93 -8.06 -9.80
N ASP A 195 12.60 -7.66 -11.03
CA ASP A 195 12.99 -8.32 -12.28
C ASP A 195 12.71 -9.84 -12.29
N GLY A 196 11.49 -10.21 -11.89
CA GLY A 196 11.03 -11.61 -11.87
C GLY A 196 11.48 -12.44 -10.68
N LYS A 197 12.18 -11.85 -9.71
CA LYS A 197 12.59 -12.49 -8.45
C LYS A 197 11.91 -11.85 -7.26
N PHE A 198 11.73 -12.65 -6.21
CA PHE A 198 11.11 -12.21 -4.96
C PHE A 198 12.13 -12.27 -3.83
N TYR A 199 12.33 -11.13 -3.16
CA TYR A 199 13.30 -10.91 -2.10
C TYR A 199 12.54 -10.83 -0.79
N ASP A 200 12.52 -11.95 -0.08
CA ASP A 200 11.81 -12.13 1.18
C ASP A 200 12.78 -12.09 2.35
N SER A 201 12.51 -11.22 3.33
CA SER A 201 13.41 -11.03 4.48
C SER A 201 13.53 -12.25 5.40
N ASN A 202 12.64 -13.24 5.27
CA ASN A 202 12.66 -14.51 6.00
C ASN A 202 13.17 -15.67 5.14
N LEU A 203 12.72 -15.75 3.89
CA LEU A 203 12.96 -16.90 3.01
C LEU A 203 14.15 -16.71 2.05
N GLY A 204 14.69 -15.50 1.96
CA GLY A 204 15.74 -15.15 1.01
C GLY A 204 15.19 -14.86 -0.39
N ILE A 205 15.94 -15.21 -1.43
CA ILE A 205 15.52 -15.02 -2.82
C ILE A 205 14.74 -16.25 -3.27
N ILE A 206 13.45 -16.09 -3.54
CA ILE A 206 12.58 -17.15 -4.05
C ILE A 206 12.26 -16.91 -5.54
N PRO A 207 12.29 -17.97 -6.39
CA PRO A 207 12.05 -17.84 -7.83
C PRO A 207 10.55 -17.80 -8.19
N GLU A 208 9.70 -18.29 -7.29
CA GLU A 208 8.26 -18.41 -7.49
C GLU A 208 7.52 -17.89 -6.27
N TYR A 209 6.40 -17.22 -6.52
CA TYR A 209 5.54 -16.65 -5.48
C TYR A 209 4.09 -17.06 -5.73
N ASP A 210 3.40 -17.45 -4.66
CA ASP A 210 1.97 -17.78 -4.71
C ASP A 210 1.14 -16.49 -4.79
N MET A 211 0.80 -16.08 -6.01
CA MET A 211 0.05 -14.84 -6.30
C MET A 211 -1.32 -14.79 -5.60
N SER A 212 -1.90 -15.92 -5.20
CA SER A 212 -3.17 -15.93 -4.45
C SER A 212 -3.06 -15.29 -3.07
N LYS A 213 -1.83 -15.16 -2.54
CA LYS A 213 -1.54 -14.52 -1.24
C LYS A 213 -1.27 -13.02 -1.36
N LEU A 214 -1.14 -12.49 -2.57
CA LEU A 214 -0.88 -11.07 -2.80
C LEU A 214 -2.11 -10.26 -2.40
N LEU A 215 -2.01 -9.51 -1.31
CA LEU A 215 -3.03 -8.54 -0.94
C LEU A 215 -2.97 -7.31 -1.86
N GLY A 216 -1.76 -6.87 -2.18
CA GLY A 216 -1.52 -5.72 -3.05
C GLY A 216 -0.04 -5.38 -3.17
N TYR A 217 0.28 -4.29 -3.86
CA TYR A 217 1.65 -3.82 -4.03
C TYR A 217 1.74 -2.30 -4.18
N LEU A 218 2.93 -1.78 -3.90
CA LEU A 218 3.38 -0.42 -4.21
C LEU A 218 4.52 -0.51 -5.23
N GLU A 219 4.30 0.02 -6.43
CA GLU A 219 5.34 0.11 -7.46
C GLU A 219 6.46 1.04 -7.04
N ILE A 220 7.70 0.60 -7.24
CA ILE A 220 8.91 1.42 -7.11
C ILE A 220 9.35 1.79 -8.52
N LYS A 221 9.53 3.08 -8.79
CA LYS A 221 9.92 3.53 -10.12
C LYS A 221 11.41 3.27 -10.30
N VAL A 222 11.71 2.43 -11.28
CA VAL A 222 13.07 2.06 -11.67
C VAL A 222 13.22 2.24 -13.16
N ASP A 223 14.40 2.66 -13.60
CA ASP A 223 14.72 2.85 -15.02
C ASP A 223 14.94 1.51 -15.77
#